data_AF-A0A199VJB6-F1
#
_entry.id   AF-A0A199VJB6-F1
#
_cell.length_a   1.000
_cell.length_b   1.000
_cell.length_c   1.000
_cell.angle_alpha   90.00
_cell.angle_beta   90.00
_cell.angle_gamma   90.00
#
_symmetry.space_group_name_H-M   'P 1'
#
loop_
_entity.id
_entity.type
_entity.pdbx_description
1 polymer ?
#
loop_
_entity_poly.entity_id
_entity_poly.type
_entity_poly.pdbx_seq_one_letter_code
_entity_poly.pdbx_strand_id
1 'polypeptide(L)'
;MASAGGEESRASPRLLSIPKEGERILAPTRRPDGTLRKAIRIRAGYVPQDEVAIYQSKGTLLKKAQPDVPPGYEPELDAKPKSKSAKRNERKKEKRHQVISLSSDLLTYLVLW
;
A
#
# COMPACT_ATOMS: atom_id res chain seq x y z
N MET A 1 -18.35 -24.87 -20.18
CA MET A 1 -17.32 -25.58 -19.39
C MET A 1 -16.61 -24.56 -18.52
N ALA A 2 -16.41 -24.90 -17.25
CA ALA A 2 -16.18 -24.00 -16.13
C ALA A 2 -14.85 -23.23 -16.15
N SER A 3 -14.90 -22.08 -15.46
CA SER A 3 -13.84 -21.16 -15.05
C SER A 3 -12.70 -21.80 -14.24
N ALA A 4 -11.48 -21.27 -14.38
CA ALA A 4 -10.54 -21.12 -13.27
C ALA A 4 -9.48 -20.07 -13.62
N GLY A 5 -9.64 -18.86 -13.09
CA GLY A 5 -8.56 -17.89 -12.99
C GLY A 5 -7.51 -18.42 -12.03
N GLY A 6 -6.26 -18.47 -12.47
CA GLY A 6 -5.11 -18.74 -11.62
C GLY A 6 -4.71 -17.48 -10.88
N GLU A 7 -5.29 -17.27 -9.70
CA GLU A 7 -4.69 -16.45 -8.66
C GLU A 7 -3.39 -17.12 -8.20
N GLU A 8 -2.27 -16.87 -8.89
CA GLU A 8 -0.96 -17.14 -8.29
C GLU A 8 -0.72 -16.06 -7.23
N SER A 9 -0.98 -16.48 -5.99
CA SER A 9 -0.42 -15.93 -4.76
C SER A 9 0.84 -15.12 -5.01
N ARG A 10 0.89 -13.90 -4.46
CA ARG A 10 2.11 -13.11 -4.23
C ARG A 10 3.07 -13.93 -3.35
N ALA A 11 3.67 -14.95 -3.92
CA ALA A 11 4.60 -15.84 -3.27
C ALA A 11 5.93 -15.08 -3.24
N SER A 12 6.36 -14.76 -2.02
CA SER A 12 7.71 -14.30 -1.72
C SER A 12 8.72 -15.09 -2.56
N PRO A 13 9.73 -14.42 -3.17
CA PRO A 13 10.61 -15.07 -4.13
C PRO A 13 11.21 -16.32 -3.50
N ARG A 14 10.85 -17.47 -4.09
CA ARG A 14 11.06 -18.81 -3.53
C ARG A 14 12.53 -19.02 -3.16
N LEU A 15 12.84 -18.96 -1.87
CA LEU A 15 14.12 -19.36 -1.31
C LEU A 15 14.28 -20.87 -1.53
N LEU A 16 15.32 -21.28 -2.27
CA LEU A 16 15.51 -22.68 -2.65
C LEU A 16 16.15 -23.54 -1.55
N SER A 17 16.76 -22.93 -0.53
CA SER A 17 17.28 -23.65 0.64
C SER A 17 17.59 -22.68 1.77
N ILE A 18 17.22 -23.07 2.98
CA ILE A 18 17.72 -22.47 4.22
C ILE A 18 18.71 -23.50 4.79
N PRO A 19 19.99 -23.47 4.42
CA PRO A 19 21.00 -24.24 5.15
C PRO A 19 21.08 -23.69 6.59
N LYS A 20 21.34 -24.59 7.54
CA LYS A 20 21.48 -24.27 8.98
C LYS A 20 22.58 -23.24 9.30
N GLU A 21 23.40 -22.90 8.30
CA GLU A 21 24.57 -22.03 8.34
C GLU A 21 24.28 -20.57 7.92
N GLY A 22 23.00 -20.20 7.75
CA GLY A 22 22.59 -18.80 7.59
C GLY A 22 22.77 -18.20 6.19
N GLU A 23 23.56 -18.82 5.31
CA GLU A 23 23.64 -18.43 3.90
C GLU A 23 22.33 -18.76 3.17
N ARG A 24 21.76 -17.81 2.41
CA ARG A 24 20.52 -18.04 1.65
C ARG A 24 20.80 -17.85 0.17
N ILE A 25 20.24 -18.70 -0.69
CA ILE A 25 20.42 -18.63 -2.15
C ILE A 25 19.07 -18.44 -2.84
N LEU A 26 18.94 -17.38 -3.64
CA LEU A 26 17.82 -17.20 -4.54
C LEU A 26 18.06 -17.93 -5.85
N ALA A 27 17.00 -18.55 -6.36
CA ALA A 27 16.99 -19.26 -7.62
C ALA A 27 17.50 -18.41 -8.80
N PRO A 28 18.24 -19.00 -9.76
CA PRO A 28 18.44 -18.41 -11.07
C PRO A 28 17.09 -18.02 -11.70
N THR A 29 16.88 -16.72 -11.91
CA THR A 29 15.66 -16.23 -12.58
C THR A 29 15.84 -16.28 -14.10
N ARG A 30 14.80 -16.68 -14.83
CA ARG A 30 14.80 -16.68 -16.29
C ARG A 30 14.56 -15.27 -16.84
N ARG A 31 15.36 -14.84 -17.82
CA ARG A 31 15.12 -13.62 -18.59
C ARG A 31 13.99 -13.84 -19.63
N PRO A 32 13.34 -12.79 -20.17
CA PRO A 32 12.32 -12.97 -21.21
C PRO A 32 12.82 -13.67 -22.49
N ASP A 33 14.11 -13.54 -22.82
CA ASP A 33 14.82 -14.25 -23.89
C ASP A 33 15.15 -15.71 -23.55
N GLY A 34 14.83 -16.16 -22.34
CA GLY A 34 14.99 -17.54 -21.90
C GLY A 34 16.35 -17.87 -21.27
N THR A 35 17.34 -17.00 -21.37
CA THR A 35 18.63 -17.17 -20.69
C THR A 35 18.47 -17.02 -19.16
N LEU A 36 19.29 -17.73 -18.39
CA LEU A 36 19.24 -17.67 -16.93
C LEU A 36 20.13 -16.54 -16.38
N ARG A 37 19.67 -15.89 -15.32
CA ARG A 37 20.50 -15.02 -14.49
C ARG A 37 21.27 -15.87 -13.47
N LYS A 38 22.45 -15.41 -13.08
CA LYS A 38 23.21 -16.04 -12.00
C LYS A 38 22.37 -16.09 -10.71
N ALA A 39 22.54 -17.13 -9.91
CA ALA A 39 21.93 -17.22 -8.58
C ALA A 39 22.42 -16.07 -7.69
N ILE A 40 21.54 -15.56 -6.83
CA ILE A 40 21.88 -14.48 -5.89
C ILE A 40 22.19 -15.11 -4.53
N ARG A 41 23.38 -14.81 -3.99
CA ARG A 41 23.78 -15.22 -2.63
C ARG A 41 23.44 -14.12 -1.64
N ILE A 42 22.79 -14.48 -0.55
CA ILE A 42 22.41 -13.61 0.57
C ILE A 42 23.29 -14.00 1.76
N ARG A 43 23.90 -12.99 2.40
CA ARG A 43 24.78 -13.16 3.56
C ARG A 43 24.00 -13.67 4.78
N ALA A 44 24.68 -14.42 5.65
CA ALA A 44 24.13 -14.84 6.93
C ALA A 44 23.70 -13.66 7.80
N GLY A 45 22.49 -13.73 8.36
CA GLY A 45 21.91 -12.67 9.20
C GLY A 45 21.25 -11.51 8.44
N TYR A 46 21.13 -11.57 7.11
CA TYR A 46 20.39 -10.56 6.35
C TYR A 46 18.88 -10.66 6.62
N VAL A 47 18.32 -9.60 7.20
CA VAL A 47 16.87 -9.42 7.40
C VAL A 47 16.34 -8.52 6.28
N PRO A 48 15.33 -8.97 5.52
CA PRO A 48 14.74 -8.16 4.45
C PRO A 48 14.07 -6.90 5.01
N GLN A 49 14.14 -5.81 4.25
CA GLN A 49 13.61 -4.51 4.66
C GLN A 49 12.10 -4.53 4.94
N ASP A 50 11.36 -5.47 4.33
CA ASP A 50 9.93 -5.66 4.56
C ASP A 50 9.61 -6.09 6.00
N GLU A 51 10.53 -6.80 6.66
CA GLU A 51 10.40 -7.23 8.06
C GLU A 51 10.98 -6.19 9.03
N VAL A 52 11.80 -5.25 8.54
CA VAL A 52 12.35 -4.17 9.36
C VAL A 52 11.24 -3.16 9.63
N ALA A 53 10.78 -3.12 10.89
CA ALA A 53 9.76 -2.18 11.33
C ALA A 53 10.18 -0.74 10.96
N ILE A 54 9.44 -0.13 10.03
CA ILE A 54 9.64 1.27 9.67
C ILE A 54 9.41 2.09 10.94
N TYR A 55 10.37 2.96 11.28
CA TYR A 55 10.28 3.81 12.45
C TYR A 55 8.97 4.62 12.39
N GLN A 56 8.15 4.45 13.43
CA GLN A 56 6.96 5.26 13.65
C GLN A 56 7.25 6.25 14.75
N SER A 57 7.11 7.54 14.46
CA SER A 57 7.28 8.57 15.47
C SER A 57 6.26 8.38 16.60
N LYS A 58 6.62 8.80 17.82
CA LYS A 58 5.70 8.75 18.98
C LYS A 58 4.35 9.42 18.66
N GLY A 59 4.37 10.54 17.93
CA GLY A 59 3.14 11.22 17.49
C GLY A 59 2.31 10.42 16.49
N THR A 60 2.95 9.66 15.58
CA THR A 60 2.25 8.77 14.65
C THR A 60 1.58 7.61 15.38
N LEU A 61 2.26 7.02 16.36
CA LEU A 61 1.69 5.96 17.20
C LEU A 61 0.51 6.47 18.03
N LEU A 62 0.65 7.65 18.65
CA LEU A 62 -0.43 8.29 19.40
C LEU A 62 -1.64 8.57 18.52
N LYS A 63 -1.46 9.16 17.33
CA LYS A 63 -2.58 9.42 16.40
C LYS A 63 -3.30 8.15 15.94
N LYS A 64 -2.59 7.03 15.78
CA LYS A 64 -3.20 5.72 15.47
C LYS A 64 -3.94 5.11 16.66
N ALA A 65 -3.48 5.39 17.88
CA ALA A 65 -4.09 4.91 19.11
C ALA A 65 -5.23 5.81 19.61
N GLN A 66 -5.29 7.06 19.16
CA GLN A 66 -6.42 7.93 19.45
C GLN A 66 -7.65 7.42 18.68
N PRO A 67 -8.79 7.25 19.35
CA PRO A 67 -10.05 7.04 18.63
C PRO A 67 -10.31 8.24 17.71
N ASP A 68 -10.69 7.99 16.46
CA ASP A 68 -11.07 9.02 15.47
C ASP A 68 -12.22 9.91 15.96
N VAL A 69 -12.96 9.36 16.92
CA VAL A 69 -14.10 9.94 17.57
C VAL A 69 -13.68 10.44 18.97
N PRO A 70 -13.98 11.70 19.33
CA PRO A 70 -13.66 12.21 20.66
C PRO A 70 -14.35 11.35 21.72
N PRO A 71 -13.70 11.06 22.86
CA PRO A 71 -14.29 10.31 23.96
C PRO A 71 -15.64 10.95 24.37
N GLY A 72 -16.73 10.16 24.30
CA GLY A 72 -18.08 10.63 24.61
C GLY A 72 -18.93 11.04 23.41
N TYR A 73 -18.47 10.88 22.17
CA TYR A 73 -19.31 11.06 20.99
C TYR A 73 -20.05 9.76 20.65
N GLU A 74 -21.35 9.76 20.92
CA GLU A 74 -22.29 8.84 20.29
C GLU A 74 -22.55 9.33 18.85
N PRO A 75 -22.38 8.49 17.82
CA PRO A 75 -22.82 8.84 16.48
C PRO A 75 -24.35 8.89 16.49
N GLU A 76 -24.90 10.09 16.74
CA GLU A 76 -26.33 10.37 16.59
C GLU A 76 -26.71 9.93 15.16
N LEU A 77 -27.47 8.83 15.04
CA LEU A 77 -28.05 8.33 13.78
C LEU A 77 -29.13 9.27 13.24
N ASP A 78 -29.06 10.55 13.59
CA ASP A 78 -30.04 11.54 13.21
C ASP A 78 -29.52 12.31 12.01
N ALA A 79 -30.07 11.93 10.87
CA ALA A 79 -30.15 12.71 9.65
C ALA A 79 -30.84 14.06 9.91
N LYS A 80 -30.21 14.95 10.67
CA LYS A 80 -30.64 16.34 10.77
C LYS A 80 -30.41 16.98 9.40
N PRO A 81 -31.42 17.61 8.80
CA PRO A 81 -31.30 18.19 7.47
C PRO A 81 -30.19 19.25 7.48
N LYS A 82 -29.13 18.99 6.71
CA LYS A 82 -27.97 19.88 6.58
C LYS A 82 -28.44 21.29 6.24
N SER A 83 -28.03 22.27 7.05
CA SER A 83 -28.32 23.68 6.81
C SER A 83 -27.87 24.11 5.39
N LYS A 84 -28.53 25.12 4.81
CA LYS A 84 -28.16 25.67 3.48
C LYS A 84 -26.66 26.01 3.39
N SER A 85 -26.04 26.39 4.51
CA SER A 85 -24.60 26.67 4.60
C SER A 85 -23.75 25.41 4.47
N ALA A 86 -24.12 24.33 5.16
CA ALA A 86 -23.42 23.04 5.08
C ALA A 86 -23.42 22.48 3.64
N LYS A 87 -24.56 22.56 2.95
CA LYS A 87 -24.67 22.13 1.53
C LYS A 87 -23.80 22.97 0.58
N ARG A 88 -23.62 24.26 0.85
CA ARG A 88 -22.70 25.13 0.08
C ARG A 88 -21.23 24.79 0.36
N ASN A 89 -20.88 24.48 1.60
CA ASN A 89 -19.53 24.10 1.99
C ASN A 89 -19.11 22.74 1.41
N GLU A 90 -20.02 21.76 1.41
CA GLU A 90 -19.81 20.45 0.76
C GLU A 90 -19.59 20.62 -0.75
N ARG A 91 -20.45 21.38 -1.44
CA ARG A 91 -20.27 21.67 -2.88
C ARG A 91 -18.95 22.39 -3.18
N LYS A 92 -18.47 23.26 -2.27
CA LYS A 92 -17.16 23.93 -2.42
C LYS A 92 -16.01 22.94 -2.22
N LYS A 93 -16.16 21.98 -1.30
CA LYS A 93 -15.19 20.92 -1.04
C LYS A 93 -15.11 19.95 -2.22
N GLU A 94 -16.25 19.51 -2.76
CA GLU A 94 -16.33 18.67 -3.95
C GLU A 94 -15.71 19.34 -5.18
N LYS A 95 -16.01 20.62 -5.42
CA LYS A 95 -15.37 21.37 -6.52
C LYS A 95 -13.85 21.43 -6.35
N ARG A 96 -13.34 21.60 -5.12
CA ARG A 96 -11.90 21.52 -4.86
C ARG A 96 -11.35 20.13 -5.14
N HIS A 97 -12.05 19.07 -4.71
CA HIS A 97 -11.63 17.69 -4.99
C HIS A 97 -11.65 17.37 -6.49
N GLN A 98 -12.65 17.85 -7.24
CA GLN A 98 -12.70 17.70 -8.70
C GLN A 98 -11.58 18.48 -9.39
N VAL A 99 -11.29 19.71 -8.96
CA VAL A 99 -10.17 20.48 -9.50
C VAL A 99 -8.84 19.79 -9.19
N ILE A 100 -8.69 19.28 -7.96
CA ILE A 100 -7.50 18.51 -7.58
C ILE A 100 -7.40 17.24 -8.42
N SER A 101 -8.48 16.46 -8.56
CA SER A 101 -8.46 15.21 -9.34
C SER A 101 -8.11 15.48 -10.80
N LEU A 102 -8.76 16.45 -11.44
CA LEU A 102 -8.47 16.85 -12.82
C LEU A 102 -7.04 17.37 -12.96
N SER A 103 -6.51 18.10 -11.98
CA SER A 103 -5.13 18.57 -12.01
C SER A 103 -4.12 17.44 -11.90
N SER A 104 -4.39 16.44 -11.04
CA SER A 104 -3.57 15.22 -10.95
C SER A 104 -3.66 14.38 -12.22
N ASP A 105 -4.85 14.27 -12.83
CA ASP A 105 -5.03 13.54 -14.09
C ASP A 105 -4.18 14.20 -15.20
N LEU A 106 -4.26 15.51 -15.36
CA LEU A 106 -3.45 16.25 -16.34
C LEU A 106 -1.94 16.12 -16.09
N LEU A 107 -1.50 16.14 -14.83
CA LEU A 107 -0.10 15.90 -14.45
C LEU A 107 0.35 14.49 -14.77
N THR A 108 -0.50 13.48 -14.57
CA THR A 108 -0.16 12.10 -14.93
C THR A 108 -0.04 11.90 -16.43
N TYR A 109 -0.88 12.55 -17.24
CA TYR A 109 -0.77 12.50 -18.70
C TYR A 109 0.47 13.22 -19.24
N LEU A 110 0.94 14.29 -18.59
CA LEU A 110 2.13 15.04 -19.03
C LEU A 110 3.46 14.31 -18.75
N VAL A 111 3.48 13.37 -17.79
CA VAL A 111 4.68 12.58 -17.43
C VAL A 111 4.78 11.28 -18.24
N LEU A 112 3.74 10.93 -19.01
CA LEU A 112 3.64 9.66 -19.75
C LEU A 112 4.04 9.74 -21.24
N TRP A 113 4.71 10.82 -21.67
CA TRP A 113 5.27 11.00 -23.01
C TRP A 113 6.68 11.56 -22.92
#